data_AF-A0A1I9GD88-F1
#
_entry.id   AF-A0A1I9GD88-F1
#
_cell.length_a   1.000
_cell.length_b   1.000
_cell.length_c   1.000
_cell.angle_alpha   90.00
_cell.angle_beta   90.00
_cell.angle_gamma   90.00
#
_symmetry.space_group_name_H-M   'P 1'
#
loop_
_entity.id
_entity.type
_entity.pdbx_description
1 polymer ?
#
loop_
_entity_poly.entity_id
_entity_poly.type
_entity_poly.pdbx_seq_one_letter_code
_entity_poly.pdbx_strand_id
1 'polypeptide(L)'
;MVLINVALALLNCLLALPSCFDPAEPCLNGGVCVKQVTNKAHSTLCSCSAGYSGEKCEKVLNVCEAFPHYCNAGTCVSINGSAICHCSMGYFGHNCEYTFDKCKVGNMCRNGGTCIDGICFCTDGFSGEVCERHVPERDDYLRAGCEEHPEFCALRFADGTCNEECNNEKCFFDGFDCVVSTQECRLSDYCALHYLDGKCDEKCAVAECGYDGMDCDRNMLLRDLTDSSTIGIVFEGPLPNILDKIYSLLAKLAQISC
;
A
#
# COMPACT_ATOMS: atom_id res chain seq x y z
N MET A 1 52.55 -3.51 74.42
CA MET A 1 51.10 -3.57 74.10
C MET A 1 50.74 -2.56 72.99
N VAL A 2 51.49 -2.56 71.87
CA VAL A 2 51.28 -1.62 70.73
C VAL A 2 51.34 -2.36 69.38
N LEU A 3 52.03 -3.51 69.30
CA LEU A 3 52.14 -4.32 68.09
C LEU A 3 50.86 -5.11 67.72
N ILE A 4 49.95 -5.37 68.67
CA ILE A 4 48.70 -6.12 68.40
C ILE A 4 47.63 -5.23 67.73
N ASN A 5 47.62 -3.93 68.00
CA ASN A 5 46.63 -3.01 67.42
C ASN A 5 46.96 -2.59 65.97
N VAL A 6 48.22 -2.66 65.55
CA VAL A 6 48.61 -2.35 64.16
C VAL A 6 48.29 -3.53 63.23
N ALA A 7 48.37 -4.77 63.72
CA ALA A 7 47.99 -5.96 62.94
C ALA A 7 46.47 -6.04 62.69
N LEU A 8 45.64 -5.62 63.65
CA LEU A 8 44.18 -5.56 63.47
C LEU A 8 43.76 -4.41 62.52
N ALA A 9 44.49 -3.29 62.53
CA ALA A 9 44.28 -2.18 61.60
C ALA A 9 44.69 -2.52 60.16
N LEU A 10 45.71 -3.36 59.97
CA LEU A 10 46.15 -3.84 58.65
C LEU A 10 45.28 -4.98 58.10
N LEU A 11 44.69 -5.82 58.97
CA LEU A 11 43.77 -6.88 58.55
C LEU A 11 42.39 -6.34 58.13
N ASN A 12 41.98 -5.18 58.66
CA ASN A 12 40.76 -4.48 58.25
C ASN A 12 40.93 -3.63 56.97
N CYS A 13 42.11 -3.57 56.38
CA CYS A 13 42.36 -2.80 55.15
C CYS A 13 42.31 -3.67 53.86
N LEU A 14 42.00 -4.97 53.99
CA LEU A 14 41.94 -5.92 52.87
C LEU A 14 40.53 -6.36 52.45
N LEU A 15 39.46 -5.80 53.03
CA LEU A 15 38.08 -6.20 52.71
C LEU A 15 37.15 -5.02 52.40
N ALA A 16 37.61 -4.11 51.54
CA ALA A 16 36.68 -3.33 50.74
C ALA A 16 37.18 -3.38 49.30
N LEU A 17 36.85 -4.47 48.61
CA LEU A 17 36.92 -4.46 47.15
C LEU A 17 36.16 -3.21 46.67
N PRO A 18 36.66 -2.48 45.64
CA PRO A 18 35.89 -1.39 45.06
C PRO A 18 34.50 -1.94 44.77
N SER A 19 33.47 -1.26 45.22
CA SER A 19 32.13 -1.81 45.40
C SER A 19 31.47 -2.40 44.13
N CYS A 20 31.97 -2.08 42.93
CA CYS A 20 31.64 -2.77 41.67
C CYS A 20 32.25 -4.18 41.50
N PHE A 21 33.16 -4.58 42.37
CA PHE A 21 33.89 -5.85 42.37
C PHE A 21 33.50 -6.70 43.58
N ASP A 22 32.50 -6.28 44.36
CA ASP A 22 31.90 -7.12 45.38
C ASP A 22 31.02 -8.19 44.71
N PRO A 23 31.41 -9.48 44.74
CA PRO A 23 30.60 -10.55 44.16
C PRO A 23 29.27 -10.75 44.89
N ALA A 24 29.08 -10.16 46.08
CA ALA A 24 27.83 -10.22 46.82
C ALA A 24 26.76 -9.24 46.30
N GLU A 25 27.15 -8.20 45.54
CA GLU A 25 26.22 -7.17 45.04
C GLU A 25 26.37 -6.85 43.53
N PRO A 26 26.23 -7.85 42.63
CA PRO A 26 26.34 -7.61 41.21
C PRO A 26 25.13 -6.85 40.65
N CYS A 27 25.36 -6.00 39.64
CA CYS A 27 24.28 -5.49 38.80
C CYS A 27 23.69 -6.64 37.98
N LEU A 28 22.37 -6.76 37.99
CA LEU A 28 21.63 -7.81 37.29
C LEU A 28 21.23 -7.38 35.88
N ASN A 29 20.73 -8.34 35.08
CA ASN A 29 20.11 -8.08 33.78
C ASN A 29 20.94 -7.23 32.80
N GLY A 30 22.26 -7.44 32.79
CA GLY A 30 23.19 -6.70 31.92
C GLY A 30 23.54 -5.29 32.41
N GLY A 31 23.11 -4.90 33.61
CA GLY A 31 23.45 -3.62 34.22
C GLY A 31 24.96 -3.44 34.37
N VAL A 32 25.43 -2.22 34.08
CA VAL A 32 26.85 -1.85 34.19
C VAL A 32 27.07 -1.11 35.50
N CYS A 33 28.02 -1.60 36.29
CA CYS A 33 28.37 -0.94 37.53
C CYS A 33 29.14 0.36 37.27
N VAL A 34 28.63 1.49 37.77
CA VAL A 34 29.29 2.79 37.66
C VAL A 34 29.73 3.29 39.04
N LYS A 35 30.98 3.74 39.12
CA LYS A 35 31.52 4.40 40.32
C LYS A 35 31.02 5.84 40.37
N GLN A 36 30.25 6.22 41.39
CA GLN A 36 29.96 7.64 41.63
C GLN A 36 31.04 8.26 42.52
N VAL A 37 31.55 9.42 42.13
CA VAL A 37 32.40 10.26 42.97
C VAL A 37 31.49 11.18 43.77
N THR A 38 31.03 10.74 44.93
CA THR A 38 30.36 11.62 45.91
C THR A 38 31.25 11.80 47.14
N ASN A 39 31.04 12.89 47.90
CA ASN A 39 31.75 13.17 49.16
C ASN A 39 31.36 12.20 50.31
N LYS A 40 30.62 11.13 50.03
CA LYS A 40 30.35 10.01 50.94
C LYS A 40 31.07 8.77 50.41
N ALA A 41 31.76 8.07 51.31
CA ALA A 41 32.47 6.84 50.97
C ALA A 41 31.53 5.82 50.28
N HIS A 42 31.92 5.37 49.09
CA HIS A 42 31.41 4.20 48.36
C HIS A 42 29.90 4.15 48.04
N SER A 43 29.37 5.09 47.25
CA SER A 43 28.08 4.89 46.58
C SER A 43 28.28 4.27 45.19
N THR A 44 27.99 2.98 45.06
CA THR A 44 27.90 2.25 43.77
C THR A 44 26.51 2.44 43.20
N LEU A 45 26.41 2.68 41.89
CA LEU A 45 25.12 2.70 41.21
C LEU A 45 25.18 1.73 40.03
N CYS A 46 24.14 0.91 39.83
CA CYS A 46 23.99 0.13 38.61
C CYS A 46 23.33 1.00 37.54
N SER A 47 23.99 1.14 36.40
CA SER A 47 23.40 1.69 35.18
C SER A 47 22.69 0.55 34.45
N CYS A 48 21.36 0.56 34.49
CA CYS A 48 20.57 -0.54 33.94
C CYS A 48 20.50 -0.52 32.43
N SER A 49 20.56 -1.71 31.83
CA SER A 49 20.24 -1.90 30.42
C SER A 49 18.77 -1.55 30.15
N ALA A 50 18.47 -1.24 28.89
CA ALA A 50 17.10 -0.95 28.47
C ALA A 50 16.13 -2.06 28.89
N GLY A 51 14.99 -1.66 29.47
CA GLY A 51 13.98 -2.59 29.95
C GLY A 51 14.12 -3.03 31.40
N TYR A 52 15.12 -2.53 32.14
CA TYR A 52 15.31 -2.85 33.55
C TYR A 52 15.49 -1.60 34.42
N SER A 53 15.13 -1.72 35.69
CA SER A 53 15.17 -0.65 36.70
C SER A 53 15.44 -1.23 38.10
N GLY A 54 15.53 -0.37 39.11
CA GLY A 54 15.93 -0.76 40.47
C GLY A 54 17.40 -0.49 40.73
N GLU A 55 17.81 -0.55 41.99
CA GLU A 55 19.17 -0.21 42.40
C GLU A 55 20.21 -1.20 41.87
N LYS A 56 19.80 -2.45 41.64
CA LYS A 56 20.62 -3.53 41.08
C LYS A 56 20.11 -3.98 39.71
N CYS A 57 19.23 -3.20 39.06
CA CYS A 57 18.59 -3.56 37.78
C CYS A 57 17.75 -4.85 37.86
N GLU A 58 17.26 -5.18 39.05
CA GLU A 58 16.51 -6.38 39.35
C GLU A 58 15.06 -6.34 38.88
N LYS A 59 14.51 -5.14 38.64
CA LYS A 59 13.11 -4.96 38.26
C LYS A 59 12.99 -4.87 36.75
N VAL A 60 12.12 -5.69 36.19
CA VAL A 60 11.68 -5.54 34.80
C VAL A 60 10.86 -4.26 34.69
N LEU A 61 11.22 -3.39 33.74
CA LEU A 61 10.50 -2.15 33.50
C LEU A 61 9.21 -2.46 32.74
N ASN A 62 8.08 -1.94 33.24
CA ASN A 62 6.87 -1.86 32.44
C ASN A 62 7.02 -0.67 31.48
N VAL A 63 7.42 -0.97 30.24
CA VAL A 63 7.69 0.05 29.21
C VAL A 63 6.45 0.88 28.91
N CYS A 64 5.25 0.28 28.95
CA CYS A 64 4.01 0.98 28.65
C CYS A 64 3.61 1.98 29.75
N GLU A 65 3.90 1.67 31.02
CA GLU A 65 3.67 2.61 32.14
C GLU A 65 4.72 3.71 32.19
N ALA A 66 6.00 3.35 31.96
CA ALA A 66 7.10 4.31 31.96
C ALA A 66 7.05 5.26 30.75
N PHE A 67 6.54 4.78 29.61
CA PHE A 67 6.42 5.52 28.36
C PHE A 67 5.00 5.39 27.78
N PRO A 68 4.02 6.17 28.31
CA PRO A 68 2.61 6.06 27.92
C PRO A 68 2.33 6.29 26.42
N HIS A 69 3.25 6.96 25.71
CA HIS A 69 3.16 7.26 24.28
C HIS A 69 4.11 6.41 23.42
N TYR A 70 4.60 5.27 23.94
CA TYR A 70 5.48 4.38 23.17
C TYR A 70 4.84 3.88 21.88
N CYS A 71 3.55 3.53 21.93
CA CYS A 71 2.74 3.18 20.76
C CYS A 71 1.87 4.40 20.40
N ASN A 72 2.05 4.97 19.22
CA ASN A 72 1.32 6.17 18.80
C ASN A 72 -0.17 5.89 18.64
N ALA A 73 -0.55 5.25 17.53
CA ALA A 73 -1.93 4.90 17.22
C ALA A 73 -2.16 3.39 17.47
N GLY A 74 -1.95 2.95 18.70
CA GLY A 74 -2.09 1.54 19.05
C GLY A 74 -2.10 1.26 20.55
N THR A 75 -2.35 0.00 20.89
CA THR A 75 -2.33 -0.48 22.27
C THR A 75 -0.94 -1.03 22.61
N CYS A 76 -0.37 -0.61 23.74
CA CYS A 76 0.93 -1.06 24.21
C CYS A 76 0.79 -2.29 25.12
N VAL A 77 1.61 -3.31 24.89
CA VAL A 77 1.74 -4.49 25.77
C VAL A 77 3.20 -4.63 26.17
N SER A 78 3.49 -4.53 27.47
CA SER A 78 4.85 -4.68 27.99
C SER A 78 5.16 -6.15 28.25
N ILE A 79 6.33 -6.60 27.78
CA ILE A 79 6.79 -7.99 27.89
C ILE A 79 8.27 -7.97 28.21
N ASN A 80 8.66 -8.45 29.39
CA ASN A 80 10.05 -8.64 29.81
C ASN A 80 10.98 -7.44 29.56
N GLY A 81 10.52 -6.21 29.87
CA GLY A 81 11.32 -5.00 29.70
C GLY A 81 11.29 -4.43 28.29
N SER A 82 10.54 -5.06 27.39
CA SER A 82 10.23 -4.54 26.06
C SER A 82 8.74 -4.20 25.95
N ALA A 83 8.34 -3.61 24.83
CA ALA A 83 6.94 -3.39 24.48
C ALA A 83 6.67 -3.85 23.06
N ILE A 84 5.47 -4.38 22.85
CA ILE A 84 4.90 -4.66 21.53
C ILE A 84 3.69 -3.75 21.36
N CYS A 85 3.60 -3.10 20.19
CA CYS A 85 2.46 -2.28 19.83
C CYS A 85 1.47 -3.05 18.96
N HIS A 86 0.21 -3.08 19.37
CA HIS A 86 -0.90 -3.50 18.54
C HIS A 86 -1.49 -2.27 17.85
N CYS A 87 -1.11 -2.04 16.61
CA CYS A 87 -1.54 -0.87 15.86
C CYS A 87 -3.03 -0.91 15.50
N SER A 88 -3.68 0.24 15.61
CA SER A 88 -5.03 0.46 15.11
C SER A 88 -5.08 0.33 13.59
N MET A 89 -6.27 0.04 13.05
CA MET A 89 -6.48 -0.08 11.60
C MET A 89 -5.92 1.14 10.85
N GLY A 90 -5.12 0.88 9.81
CA GLY A 90 -4.49 1.93 8.99
C GLY A 90 -3.13 2.41 9.49
N TYR A 91 -2.64 1.92 10.64
CA TYR A 91 -1.30 2.22 11.17
C TYR A 91 -0.41 0.98 11.20
N PHE A 92 0.89 1.18 11.01
CA PHE A 92 1.90 0.13 11.04
C PHE A 92 3.27 0.67 11.50
N GLY A 93 4.24 -0.22 11.66
CA GLY A 93 5.56 0.10 12.23
C GLY A 93 5.70 -0.47 13.65
N HIS A 94 6.92 -0.39 14.19
CA HIS A 94 7.22 -0.95 15.52
C HIS A 94 6.49 -0.19 16.64
N ASN A 95 6.25 1.11 16.41
CA ASN A 95 5.60 2.04 17.33
C ASN A 95 4.29 2.60 16.76
N CYS A 96 3.73 1.98 15.71
CA CYS A 96 2.56 2.46 14.97
C CYS A 96 2.73 3.89 14.45
N GLU A 97 3.95 4.22 14.03
CA GLU A 97 4.39 5.53 13.58
C GLU A 97 4.06 5.83 12.12
N TYR A 98 3.73 4.79 11.34
CA TYR A 98 3.40 4.93 9.93
C TYR A 98 1.89 4.78 9.71
N THR A 99 1.36 5.59 8.79
CA THR A 99 -0.01 5.48 8.29
C THR A 99 -0.02 4.93 6.87
N PHE A 100 -1.07 4.20 6.53
CA PHE A 100 -1.36 3.84 5.15
C PHE A 100 -1.93 5.06 4.43
N ASP A 101 -1.05 5.90 3.90
CA ASP A 101 -1.47 6.95 2.97
C ASP A 101 -1.71 6.30 1.61
N LYS A 102 -2.99 5.99 1.34
CA LYS A 102 -3.43 5.42 0.06
C LYS A 102 -2.95 6.26 -1.13
N CYS A 103 -2.73 7.56 -0.96
CA CYS A 103 -2.26 8.45 -2.02
C CYS A 103 -0.76 8.35 -2.29
N LYS A 104 0.06 7.87 -1.34
CA LYS A 104 1.52 7.77 -1.50
C LYS A 104 1.99 6.44 -2.04
N VAL A 105 1.12 5.44 -2.09
CA VAL A 105 1.45 4.16 -2.71
C VAL A 105 1.36 4.33 -4.22
N GLY A 106 2.53 4.52 -4.86
CA GLY A 106 2.69 4.30 -6.31
C GLY A 106 2.28 5.44 -7.25
N ASN A 107 2.09 6.68 -6.78
CA ASN A 107 1.57 7.79 -7.61
C ASN A 107 0.29 7.36 -8.37
N MET A 108 -0.74 7.04 -7.59
CA MET A 108 -1.96 6.41 -8.09
C MET A 108 -2.67 7.23 -9.16
N CYS A 109 -2.92 8.52 -8.91
CA CYS A 109 -3.66 9.36 -9.85
C CYS A 109 -2.78 9.80 -11.02
N ARG A 110 -3.19 9.43 -12.24
CA ARG A 110 -2.50 9.78 -13.48
C ARG A 110 -2.91 11.17 -13.96
N ASN A 111 -2.25 11.64 -15.02
CA ASN A 111 -2.63 12.82 -15.80
C ASN A 111 -2.85 14.12 -15.00
N GLY A 112 -2.15 14.25 -13.87
CA GLY A 112 -2.22 15.44 -13.01
C GLY A 112 -3.38 15.44 -12.01
N GLY A 113 -4.09 14.31 -11.85
CA GLY A 113 -5.14 14.15 -10.84
C GLY A 113 -4.63 14.36 -9.41
N THR A 114 -5.47 14.93 -8.55
CA THR A 114 -5.17 15.15 -7.13
C THR A 114 -5.73 14.01 -6.29
N CYS A 115 -4.91 13.41 -5.43
CA CYS A 115 -5.38 12.37 -4.52
C CYS A 115 -5.74 12.95 -3.15
N ILE A 116 -6.92 12.61 -2.63
CA ILE A 116 -7.34 12.91 -1.27
C ILE A 116 -7.93 11.64 -0.66
N ASP A 117 -7.37 11.17 0.45
CA ASP A 117 -7.79 9.95 1.17
C ASP A 117 -7.94 8.67 0.32
N GLY A 118 -7.16 8.58 -0.77
CA GLY A 118 -7.21 7.45 -1.70
C GLY A 118 -8.30 7.56 -2.76
N ILE A 119 -8.87 8.74 -2.98
CA ILE A 119 -9.79 9.04 -4.08
C ILE A 119 -9.08 10.02 -5.03
N CYS A 120 -9.12 9.73 -6.34
CA CYS A 120 -8.57 10.61 -7.36
C CYS A 120 -9.60 11.63 -7.84
N PHE A 121 -9.22 12.90 -7.77
CA PHE A 121 -9.93 14.02 -8.37
C PHE A 121 -9.23 14.39 -9.68
N CYS A 122 -9.85 14.02 -10.80
CA CYS A 122 -9.26 14.17 -12.12
C CYS A 122 -9.31 15.62 -12.60
N THR A 123 -8.32 15.97 -13.42
CA THR A 123 -8.25 17.24 -14.15
C THR A 123 -9.19 17.21 -15.35
N ASP A 124 -9.58 18.38 -15.86
CA ASP A 124 -10.45 18.50 -17.02
C ASP A 124 -9.93 17.67 -18.21
N GLY A 125 -10.83 16.90 -18.83
CA GLY A 125 -10.50 16.00 -19.95
C GLY A 125 -10.07 14.58 -19.54
N PHE A 126 -10.09 14.25 -18.24
CA PHE A 126 -9.74 12.91 -17.74
C PHE A 126 -10.80 12.34 -16.78
N SER A 127 -11.02 11.03 -16.85
CA SER A 127 -11.93 10.26 -15.99
C SER A 127 -11.34 8.90 -15.60
N GLY A 128 -12.05 8.14 -14.76
CA GLY A 128 -11.62 6.84 -14.23
C GLY A 128 -11.13 6.88 -12.79
N GLU A 129 -11.04 5.70 -12.17
CA GLU A 129 -10.67 5.54 -10.75
C GLU A 129 -9.29 6.14 -10.44
N VAL A 130 -8.39 6.11 -11.44
CA VAL A 130 -7.03 6.63 -11.33
C VAL A 130 -6.72 7.67 -12.41
N CYS A 131 -7.75 8.30 -12.99
CA CYS A 131 -7.65 9.32 -14.04
C CYS A 131 -6.93 8.85 -15.32
N GLU A 132 -7.09 7.59 -15.67
CA GLU A 132 -6.43 6.94 -16.81
C GLU A 132 -7.16 7.10 -18.15
N ARG A 133 -8.43 7.50 -18.13
CA ARG A 133 -9.26 7.63 -19.33
C ARG A 133 -9.31 9.08 -19.79
N HIS A 134 -9.29 9.30 -21.10
CA HIS A 134 -9.59 10.59 -21.69
C HIS A 134 -11.11 10.74 -21.86
N VAL A 135 -11.64 11.89 -21.47
CA VAL A 135 -13.03 12.26 -21.74
C VAL A 135 -13.10 12.81 -23.17
N PRO A 136 -13.95 12.25 -24.06
CA PRO A 136 -14.12 12.76 -25.41
C PRO A 136 -14.52 14.24 -25.40
N GLU A 137 -13.99 15.03 -26.34
CA GLU A 137 -14.34 16.45 -26.41
C GLU A 137 -15.75 16.63 -26.99
N ARG A 138 -16.37 17.80 -26.74
CA ARG A 138 -17.71 18.16 -27.25
C ARG A 138 -17.88 17.89 -28.74
N ASP A 139 -16.83 18.13 -29.53
CA ASP A 139 -16.87 17.97 -30.98
C ASP A 139 -16.93 16.49 -31.41
N ASP A 140 -16.51 15.55 -30.56
CA ASP A 140 -16.62 14.11 -30.82
C ASP A 140 -18.07 13.63 -30.67
N TYR A 141 -18.79 14.13 -29.65
CA TYR A 141 -20.23 13.87 -29.46
C TYR A 141 -21.08 14.42 -30.60
N LEU A 142 -20.77 15.63 -31.06
CA LEU A 142 -21.46 16.24 -32.21
C LEU A 142 -21.20 15.46 -33.49
N ARG A 143 -19.98 14.95 -33.68
CA ARG A 143 -19.62 14.12 -34.84
C ARG A 143 -20.30 12.76 -34.83
N ALA A 144 -20.48 12.16 -33.65
CA ALA A 144 -21.21 10.91 -33.46
C ALA A 144 -22.74 11.06 -33.61
N GLY A 145 -23.25 12.29 -33.66
CA GLY A 145 -24.68 12.57 -33.80
C GLY A 145 -25.46 12.49 -32.49
N CYS A 146 -24.80 12.72 -31.34
CA CYS A 146 -25.48 12.91 -30.05
C CYS A 146 -26.21 14.27 -30.06
N GLU A 147 -27.40 14.29 -30.65
CA GLU A 147 -28.17 15.52 -30.87
C GLU A 147 -28.92 15.99 -29.61
N GLU A 148 -29.21 15.08 -28.68
CA GLU A 148 -29.85 15.38 -27.40
C GLU A 148 -28.78 15.55 -26.31
N HIS A 149 -28.56 16.81 -25.89
CA HIS A 149 -27.70 17.19 -24.77
C HIS A 149 -26.22 16.71 -24.84
N PRO A 150 -25.48 16.98 -25.93
CA PRO A 150 -24.08 16.55 -26.07
C PRO A 150 -23.15 17.11 -24.98
N GLU A 151 -23.41 18.32 -24.50
CA GLU A 151 -22.64 18.92 -23.39
C GLU A 151 -22.90 18.21 -22.06
N PHE A 152 -24.14 17.78 -21.83
CA PHE A 152 -24.50 17.03 -20.63
C PHE A 152 -23.85 15.64 -20.67
N CYS A 153 -23.97 14.92 -21.79
CA CYS A 153 -23.38 13.58 -21.90
C CYS A 153 -21.86 13.57 -21.87
N ALA A 154 -21.20 14.59 -22.43
CA ALA A 154 -19.75 14.73 -22.30
C ALA A 154 -19.30 14.92 -20.84
N LEU A 155 -20.06 15.65 -20.01
CA LEU A 155 -19.76 15.84 -18.59
C LEU A 155 -20.06 14.62 -17.72
N ARG A 156 -20.85 13.67 -18.23
CA ARG A 156 -21.28 12.45 -17.53
C ARG A 156 -20.59 11.18 -18.00
N PHE A 157 -19.87 11.25 -19.12
CA PHE A 157 -19.15 10.13 -19.68
C PHE A 157 -18.25 9.41 -18.67
N ALA A 158 -18.62 8.17 -18.34
CA ALA A 158 -17.85 7.29 -17.47
C ALA A 158 -17.51 7.93 -16.10
N ASP A 159 -18.46 8.71 -15.55
CA ASP A 159 -18.43 9.36 -14.24
C ASP A 159 -18.81 8.41 -13.08
N GLY A 160 -19.23 7.19 -13.40
CA GLY A 160 -19.64 6.14 -12.47
C GLY A 160 -21.13 6.18 -12.10
N THR A 161 -21.89 7.11 -12.66
CA THR A 161 -23.34 7.22 -12.50
C THR A 161 -24.03 6.89 -13.81
N CYS A 162 -24.93 5.91 -13.80
CA CYS A 162 -25.72 5.62 -14.99
C CYS A 162 -26.69 6.78 -15.33
N ASN A 163 -26.43 7.46 -16.44
CA ASN A 163 -27.26 8.45 -17.09
C ASN A 163 -27.91 7.83 -18.35
N GLU A 164 -29.11 7.27 -18.19
CA GLU A 164 -29.85 6.57 -19.25
C GLU A 164 -30.06 7.41 -20.53
N GLU A 165 -30.17 8.74 -20.43
CA GLU A 165 -30.29 9.63 -21.59
C GLU A 165 -29.02 9.65 -22.47
N CYS A 166 -27.86 9.35 -21.88
CA CYS A 166 -26.57 9.24 -22.55
C CYS A 166 -26.24 7.80 -22.96
N ASN A 167 -27.03 6.82 -22.51
CA ASN A 167 -26.82 5.40 -22.73
C ASN A 167 -27.29 4.93 -24.12
N ASN A 168 -26.69 5.49 -25.17
CA ASN A 168 -26.95 5.09 -26.55
C ASN A 168 -25.68 5.21 -27.40
N GLU A 169 -25.66 4.53 -28.55
CA GLU A 169 -24.50 4.47 -29.45
C GLU A 169 -23.97 5.85 -29.84
N LYS A 170 -24.86 6.80 -30.15
CA LYS A 170 -24.49 8.14 -30.61
C LYS A 170 -23.86 8.97 -29.50
N CYS A 171 -24.21 8.69 -28.24
CA CYS A 171 -23.70 9.36 -27.04
C CYS A 171 -22.71 8.47 -26.28
N PHE A 172 -22.08 7.50 -26.96
CA PHE A 172 -21.04 6.61 -26.46
C PHE A 172 -21.44 5.82 -25.21
N PHE A 173 -22.71 5.39 -25.13
CA PHE A 173 -23.24 4.53 -24.08
C PHE A 173 -22.98 5.04 -22.65
N ASP A 174 -22.96 6.35 -22.47
CA ASP A 174 -22.64 6.98 -21.18
C ASP A 174 -21.28 6.53 -20.60
N GLY A 175 -20.34 6.16 -21.47
CA GLY A 175 -19.06 5.60 -21.04
C GLY A 175 -19.18 4.28 -20.28
N PHE A 176 -20.28 3.56 -20.51
CA PHE A 176 -20.63 2.27 -19.93
C PHE A 176 -20.99 2.29 -18.43
N ASP A 177 -21.31 3.44 -17.86
CA ASP A 177 -21.75 3.53 -16.45
C ASP A 177 -23.07 2.81 -16.18
N CYS A 178 -23.89 2.59 -17.21
CA CYS A 178 -25.12 1.81 -17.15
C CYS A 178 -24.91 0.30 -17.28
N VAL A 179 -23.70 -0.14 -17.66
CA VAL A 179 -23.37 -1.57 -17.69
C VAL A 179 -23.04 -2.00 -16.26
N VAL A 180 -23.97 -2.72 -15.64
CA VAL A 180 -23.73 -3.36 -14.34
C VAL A 180 -22.82 -4.57 -14.58
N SER A 181 -21.50 -4.34 -14.56
CA SER A 181 -20.52 -5.42 -14.52
C SER A 181 -20.63 -6.12 -13.17
N THR A 182 -21.44 -7.19 -13.13
CA THR A 182 -21.54 -8.05 -11.94
C THR A 182 -20.47 -9.13 -11.93
N GLN A 183 -19.62 -9.20 -12.96
CA GLN A 183 -18.68 -10.30 -13.13
C GLN A 183 -17.39 -9.80 -13.81
N GLU A 184 -16.31 -9.71 -13.02
CA GLU A 184 -14.96 -9.54 -13.55
C GLU A 184 -14.54 -10.80 -14.31
N CYS A 185 -13.76 -10.63 -15.39
CA CYS A 185 -13.13 -11.75 -16.07
C CYS A 185 -12.23 -12.53 -15.09
N ARG A 186 -12.67 -13.72 -14.70
CA ARG A 186 -12.00 -14.56 -13.69
C ARG A 186 -10.55 -14.93 -14.05
N LEU A 187 -10.22 -14.92 -15.33
CA LEU A 187 -8.91 -15.27 -15.88
C LEU A 187 -8.33 -14.10 -16.69
N SER A 188 -8.50 -12.86 -16.23
CA SER A 188 -8.13 -11.64 -16.94
C SER A 188 -6.71 -11.67 -17.55
N ASP A 189 -5.69 -12.06 -16.77
CA ASP A 189 -4.30 -12.14 -17.26
C ASP A 189 -4.10 -13.22 -18.33
N TYR A 190 -4.75 -14.38 -18.18
CA TYR A 190 -4.68 -15.47 -19.15
C TYR A 190 -5.41 -15.09 -20.43
N CYS A 191 -6.65 -14.62 -20.32
CA CYS A 191 -7.47 -14.25 -21.46
C CYS A 191 -6.88 -13.07 -22.23
N ALA A 192 -6.20 -12.12 -21.56
CA ALA A 192 -5.50 -11.04 -22.25
C ALA A 192 -4.31 -11.51 -23.10
N LEU A 193 -3.62 -12.60 -22.70
CA LEU A 193 -2.50 -13.17 -23.45
C LEU A 193 -2.94 -14.07 -24.61
N HIS A 194 -4.18 -14.58 -24.56
CA HIS A 194 -4.76 -15.49 -25.54
C HIS A 194 -5.81 -14.82 -26.44
N TYR A 195 -6.11 -13.55 -26.20
CA TYR A 195 -7.06 -12.77 -26.99
C TYR A 195 -6.59 -12.58 -28.43
N LEU A 196 -7.41 -13.02 -29.41
CA LEU A 196 -7.13 -12.87 -30.85
C LEU A 196 -5.83 -13.57 -31.26
N ASP A 197 -5.46 -14.66 -30.58
CA ASP A 197 -4.28 -15.48 -30.85
C ASP A 197 -4.53 -16.54 -31.95
N GLY A 198 -5.78 -16.64 -32.41
CA GLY A 198 -6.23 -17.57 -33.46
C GLY A 198 -6.55 -18.97 -32.94
N LYS A 199 -6.59 -19.17 -31.62
CA LYS A 199 -7.04 -20.41 -30.98
C LYS A 199 -8.22 -20.12 -30.09
N CYS A 200 -9.22 -20.99 -30.16
CA CYS A 200 -10.36 -20.89 -29.26
C CYS A 200 -10.00 -21.36 -27.86
N ASP A 201 -9.92 -20.42 -26.93
CA ASP A 201 -9.85 -20.58 -25.49
C ASP A 201 -11.25 -20.45 -24.89
N GLU A 202 -11.96 -21.57 -24.81
CA GLU A 202 -13.38 -21.62 -24.37
C GLU A 202 -13.67 -20.92 -23.02
N LYS A 203 -12.67 -20.83 -22.14
CA LYS A 203 -12.81 -20.16 -20.83
C LYS A 203 -12.77 -18.63 -20.92
N CYS A 204 -12.28 -18.10 -22.04
CA CYS A 204 -12.21 -16.68 -22.37
C CYS A 204 -13.33 -16.25 -23.31
N ALA A 205 -14.07 -17.21 -23.88
CA ALA A 205 -15.21 -17.00 -24.77
C ALA A 205 -16.51 -16.54 -24.07
N VAL A 206 -16.37 -15.71 -23.04
CA VAL A 206 -17.48 -15.11 -22.28
C VAL A 206 -17.42 -13.58 -22.39
N ALA A 207 -18.56 -12.92 -22.18
CA ALA A 207 -18.71 -11.48 -22.39
C ALA A 207 -17.73 -10.67 -21.53
N GLU A 208 -17.63 -11.02 -20.25
CA GLU A 208 -16.75 -10.36 -19.29
C GLU A 208 -15.25 -10.47 -19.66
N CYS A 209 -14.89 -11.45 -20.48
CA CYS A 209 -13.52 -11.68 -20.96
C CYS A 209 -13.30 -11.25 -22.42
N GLY A 210 -14.29 -10.59 -23.07
CA GLY A 210 -14.18 -10.09 -24.43
C GLY A 210 -14.34 -11.16 -25.52
N TYR A 211 -15.04 -12.27 -25.22
CA TYR A 211 -15.31 -13.37 -26.16
C TYR A 211 -14.07 -13.94 -26.86
N ASP A 212 -12.93 -13.95 -26.17
CA ASP A 212 -11.67 -14.49 -26.69
C ASP A 212 -11.24 -13.91 -28.04
N GLY A 213 -11.53 -12.62 -28.27
CA GLY A 213 -11.23 -11.98 -29.55
C GLY A 213 -11.94 -12.59 -30.75
N MET A 214 -13.04 -13.32 -30.52
CA MET A 214 -13.76 -14.10 -31.53
C MET A 214 -12.99 -15.29 -32.11
N ASP A 215 -11.90 -15.74 -31.48
CA ASP A 215 -11.16 -16.94 -31.92
C ASP A 215 -12.01 -18.22 -31.84
N CYS A 216 -13.06 -18.21 -31.02
CA CYS A 216 -14.07 -19.26 -30.94
C CYS A 216 -15.20 -19.16 -31.98
N ASP A 217 -15.35 -18.03 -32.69
CA ASP A 217 -16.31 -17.90 -33.79
C ASP A 217 -15.70 -18.46 -35.09
N ARG A 218 -16.12 -19.66 -35.46
CA ARG A 218 -15.68 -20.35 -36.70
C ARG A 218 -16.05 -19.60 -37.99
N ASN A 219 -16.86 -18.53 -37.92
CA ASN A 219 -17.27 -17.68 -39.05
C ASN A 219 -16.61 -16.29 -39.07
N MET A 220 -15.53 -16.07 -38.31
CA MET A 220 -14.84 -14.77 -38.21
C MET A 220 -14.46 -14.16 -39.58
N LEU A 221 -14.18 -14.98 -40.60
CA LEU A 221 -13.84 -14.53 -41.96
C LEU A 221 -15.03 -14.04 -42.81
N LEU A 222 -16.27 -14.17 -42.34
CA LEU A 222 -17.49 -13.99 -43.15
C LEU A 222 -18.41 -12.86 -42.66
N ARG A 223 -18.05 -12.12 -41.60
CA ARG A 223 -18.83 -10.95 -41.21
C ARG A 223 -18.29 -9.72 -41.95
N ASP A 224 -19.14 -9.14 -42.79
CA ASP A 224 -18.91 -7.83 -43.39
C ASP A 224 -18.45 -6.85 -42.31
N LEU A 225 -17.22 -6.36 -42.44
CA LEU A 225 -16.77 -5.14 -41.79
C LEU A 225 -17.56 -4.00 -42.45
N THR A 226 -18.85 -3.87 -42.11
CA THR A 226 -19.70 -2.82 -42.65
C THR A 226 -19.18 -1.46 -42.16
N ASP A 227 -18.69 -0.66 -43.10
CA ASP A 227 -18.52 0.79 -43.07
C ASP A 227 -18.02 1.44 -41.77
N SER A 228 -17.05 0.83 -41.09
CA SER A 228 -16.43 1.42 -39.89
C SER A 228 -15.05 2.00 -40.17
N SER A 229 -14.86 3.24 -39.71
CA SER A 229 -13.60 3.99 -39.78
C SER A 229 -12.56 3.31 -38.90
N THR A 230 -11.59 2.64 -39.50
CA THR A 230 -10.50 1.98 -38.77
C THR A 230 -9.67 3.01 -37.99
N ILE A 231 -9.64 2.91 -36.66
CA ILE A 231 -8.68 3.64 -35.83
C ILE A 231 -7.33 2.95 -35.96
N GLY A 232 -6.39 3.58 -36.67
CA GLY A 232 -5.00 3.14 -36.71
C GLY A 232 -4.24 3.61 -35.47
N ILE A 233 -3.93 2.70 -34.55
CA ILE A 233 -3.06 3.00 -33.41
C ILE A 233 -1.61 2.69 -33.83
N VAL A 234 -0.78 3.72 -33.91
CA VAL A 234 0.64 3.60 -34.23
C VAL A 234 1.44 3.45 -32.94
N PHE A 235 2.17 2.34 -32.80
CA PHE A 235 3.05 2.10 -31.67
C PHE A 235 4.50 2.30 -32.08
N GLU A 236 5.24 3.11 -31.32
CA GLU A 236 6.70 3.26 -31.49
C GLU A 236 7.45 2.35 -30.50
N GLY A 237 8.37 1.53 -31.01
CA GLY A 237 9.12 0.54 -30.22
C GLY A 237 9.53 -0.71 -31.02
N PRO A 238 10.25 -1.66 -30.40
CA PRO A 238 10.62 -2.92 -31.04
C PRO A 238 9.39 -3.84 -31.20
N LEU A 239 9.19 -4.39 -32.41
CA LEU A 239 8.03 -5.19 -32.84
C LEU A 239 7.49 -6.20 -31.81
N PRO A 240 8.33 -7.02 -31.13
CA PRO A 240 7.84 -8.01 -30.17
C PRO A 240 7.12 -7.38 -28.97
N ASN A 241 7.63 -6.25 -28.48
CA ASN A 241 7.06 -5.56 -27.32
C ASN A 241 5.83 -4.72 -27.69
N ILE A 242 5.61 -4.48 -28.98
CA ILE A 242 4.45 -3.77 -29.50
C ILE A 242 3.26 -4.72 -29.65
N LEU A 243 3.49 -5.91 -30.22
CA LEU A 243 2.42 -6.87 -30.48
C LEU A 243 1.71 -7.30 -29.19
N ASP A 244 2.46 -7.65 -28.15
CA ASP A 244 1.88 -7.99 -26.84
C ASP A 244 1.04 -6.86 -26.24
N LYS A 245 1.44 -5.60 -26.48
CA LYS A 245 0.69 -4.42 -26.02
C LYS A 245 -0.55 -4.14 -26.87
N ILE A 246 -0.51 -4.44 -28.17
CA ILE A 246 -1.66 -4.34 -29.08
C ILE A 246 -2.72 -5.35 -28.67
N TYR A 247 -2.35 -6.62 -28.50
CA TYR A 247 -3.29 -7.67 -28.10
C TYR A 247 -3.88 -7.39 -26.72
N SER A 248 -3.06 -6.97 -25.76
CA SER A 248 -3.54 -6.56 -24.44
C SER A 248 -4.49 -5.36 -24.50
N LEU A 249 -4.23 -4.37 -25.37
CA LEU A 249 -5.11 -3.22 -25.56
C LEU A 249 -6.44 -3.63 -26.21
N LEU A 250 -6.39 -4.44 -27.27
CA LEU A 250 -7.58 -4.95 -27.97
C LEU A 250 -8.43 -5.83 -27.04
N ALA A 251 -7.80 -6.66 -26.21
CA ALA A 251 -8.47 -7.48 -25.20
C ALA A 251 -9.22 -6.62 -24.18
N LYS A 252 -8.57 -5.57 -23.68
CA LYS A 252 -9.20 -4.61 -22.76
C LYS A 252 -10.32 -3.82 -23.43
N LEU A 253 -10.14 -3.38 -24.68
CA LEU A 253 -11.18 -2.69 -25.43
C LEU A 253 -12.40 -3.58 -25.67
N ALA A 254 -12.20 -4.88 -25.95
CA ALA A 254 -13.28 -5.84 -26.15
C ALA A 254 -14.08 -6.16 -24.89
N GLN A 255 -13.43 -6.14 -23.73
CA GLN A 255 -14.10 -6.23 -22.42
C GLN A 255 -14.96 -4.99 -22.11
N ILE A 256 -14.70 -3.87 -22.79
CA ILE A 256 -15.44 -2.60 -22.64
C ILE A 256 -16.55 -2.45 -23.70
N SER A 257 -16.49 -3.17 -24.82
CA SER A 257 -17.34 -2.94 -26.01
C SER A 257 -18.36 -4.04 -26.32
N CYS A 258 -18.90 -4.73 -25.30
CA CYS A 258 -20.01 -5.68 -25.47
C CYS A 258 -21.38 -5.00 -25.40
#